data_AF-A0A9X2L4X9-F1
#
_entry.id   AF-A0A9X2L4X9-F1
#
_cell.length_a   1.000
_cell.length_b   1.000
_cell.length_c   1.000
_cell.angle_alpha   90.00
_cell.angle_beta   90.00
_cell.angle_gamma   90.00
#
_symmetry.space_group_name_H-M   'P 1'
#
loop_
_entity.id
_entity.type
_entity.pdbx_description
1 polymer ?
#
loop_
_entity_poly.entity_id
_entity_poly.type
_entity_poly.pdbx_seq_one_letter_code
_entity_poly.pdbx_strand_id
1 'polypeptide(L)'
;MSELAESNYKRISIINWLLTVPMMVLFAWPYYFGAGLIGMDILFRYIGAFFFAVPFMLTILHGHVTMALGSVHRHHYYDWMTNEKPLTFGLFFHPMFVRTRFRLIILMISVLLLPAGYLIGL
;
A
#
# COMPACT_ATOMS: atom_id res chain seq x y z
N MET A 1 -18.05 1.81 -25.08
CA MET A 1 -17.30 2.56 -24.05
C MET A 1 -15.88 2.03 -24.08
N SER A 2 -14.89 2.86 -24.41
CA SER A 2 -13.49 2.42 -24.43
C SER A 2 -13.03 2.19 -22.99
N GLU A 3 -12.45 1.03 -22.67
CA GLU A 3 -11.84 0.73 -21.36
C GLU A 3 -10.72 1.73 -21.00
N LEU A 4 -10.16 2.39 -22.01
CA LEU A 4 -9.13 3.42 -21.94
C LEU A 4 -9.68 4.85 -21.79
N ALA A 5 -10.99 5.02 -21.61
CA ALA A 5 -11.57 6.34 -21.40
C ALA A 5 -11.12 6.94 -20.06
N GLU A 6 -10.78 8.22 -20.04
CA GLU A 6 -10.34 8.95 -18.83
C GLU A 6 -11.35 8.86 -17.68
N SER A 7 -12.64 8.75 -17.99
CA SER A 7 -13.71 8.54 -17.00
C SER A 7 -13.51 7.23 -16.21
N ASN A 8 -13.01 6.18 -16.85
CA ASN A 8 -12.70 4.91 -16.19
C ASN A 8 -11.49 5.05 -15.26
N TYR A 9 -10.45 5.76 -15.68
CA TYR A 9 -9.26 6.03 -14.86
C TYR A 9 -9.60 6.82 -13.58
N LYS A 10 -10.46 7.84 -13.70
CA LYS A 10 -10.97 8.58 -12.53
C LYS A 10 -11.69 7.66 -11.56
N ARG A 11 -12.59 6.81 -12.07
CA ARG A 11 -13.35 5.86 -11.23
C ARG A 11 -12.43 4.90 -10.48
N ILE A 12 -11.44 4.31 -11.18
CA ILE A 12 -10.47 3.39 -10.57
C ILE A 12 -9.65 4.11 -9.49
N SER A 13 -9.20 5.34 -9.75
CA SER A 13 -8.43 6.11 -8.77
C SER A 13 -9.23 6.44 -7.52
N ILE A 14 -10.51 6.83 -7.67
CA ILE A 14 -11.40 7.10 -6.53
C ILE A 14 -11.61 5.82 -5.69
N ILE A 15 -11.87 4.68 -6.34
CA ILE A 15 -12.04 3.40 -5.64
C ILE A 15 -10.75 3.03 -4.90
N ASN A 16 -9.58 3.17 -5.54
CA ASN A 16 -8.31 2.90 -4.90
C ASN A 16 -8.10 3.78 -3.66
N TRP A 17 -8.42 5.06 -3.75
CA TRP A 17 -8.37 5.99 -2.62
C TRP A 17 -9.29 5.57 -1.47
N LEU A 18 -10.52 5.18 -1.78
CA LEU A 18 -11.48 4.69 -0.79
C LEU A 18 -11.03 3.38 -0.15
N LEU A 19 -10.32 2.52 -0.89
CA LEU A 19 -9.80 1.25 -0.39
C LEU A 19 -8.54 1.41 0.49
N THR A 20 -7.77 2.48 0.34
CA THR A 20 -6.54 2.74 1.13
C THR A 20 -6.80 2.65 2.64
N VAL A 21 -7.80 3.37 3.16
CA VAL A 21 -8.06 3.45 4.60
C VAL A 21 -8.54 2.10 5.19
N PRO A 22 -9.56 1.43 4.62
CA PRO A 22 -9.97 0.10 5.09
C PRO A 22 -8.84 -0.93 5.06
N MET A 23 -8.01 -0.92 4.01
CA MET A 23 -6.90 -1.87 3.89
C MET A 23 -5.83 -1.61 4.94
N MET A 24 -5.50 -0.34 5.23
CA MET A 24 -4.57 -0.01 6.31
C MET A 24 -5.04 -0.56 7.66
N VAL A 25 -6.32 -0.36 8.00
CA VAL A 25 -6.89 -0.87 9.26
C VAL A 25 -6.88 -2.40 9.28
N LEU A 26 -7.30 -3.04 8.18
CA LEU A 26 -7.39 -4.49 8.05
C LEU A 26 -6.02 -5.19 8.14
N PHE A 27 -4.94 -4.56 7.69
CA PHE A 27 -3.61 -5.17 7.73
C PHE A 27 -2.75 -4.70 8.91
N ALA A 28 -3.10 -3.60 9.59
CA ALA A 28 -2.34 -3.12 10.75
C ALA A 28 -2.56 -3.98 12.00
N TRP A 29 -3.78 -4.46 12.23
CA TRP A 29 -4.14 -5.13 13.49
C TRP A 29 -3.34 -6.42 13.80
N PRO A 30 -2.99 -7.32 12.85
CA PRO A 30 -2.29 -8.56 13.20
C PRO A 30 -0.90 -8.27 13.75
N TYR A 31 -0.20 -7.29 13.15
CA TYR A 31 1.10 -6.85 13.64
C TYR A 31 0.98 -6.18 15.00
N TYR A 32 0.05 -5.24 15.15
CA TYR A 32 -0.13 -4.51 16.42
C TYR A 32 -0.45 -5.46 17.59
N PHE A 33 -1.27 -6.48 17.33
CA PHE A 33 -1.61 -7.49 18.33
C PHE A 33 -0.42 -8.41 18.61
N GLY A 34 0.23 -8.96 17.58
CA GLY A 34 1.39 -9.85 17.73
C GLY A 34 2.56 -9.18 18.45
N ALA A 35 2.85 -7.92 18.12
CA ALA A 35 3.87 -7.12 18.80
C ALA A 35 3.49 -6.83 20.27
N GLY A 36 2.19 -6.73 20.58
CA GLY A 36 1.72 -6.61 21.96
C GLY A 36 1.93 -7.86 22.80
N LEU A 37 1.77 -9.05 22.20
CA LEU A 37 1.97 -10.33 22.90
C LEU A 37 3.43 -10.55 23.34
N ILE A 38 4.38 -9.93 22.64
CA ILE A 38 5.81 -10.01 22.96
C ILE A 38 6.30 -8.86 23.85
N GLY A 39 5.37 -8.07 24.43
CA GLY A 39 5.71 -7.01 25.39
C GLY A 39 6.30 -5.73 24.77
N MET A 40 6.14 -5.53 23.46
CA MET A 40 6.72 -4.37 22.79
C MET A 40 6.04 -3.06 23.21
N ASP A 41 6.83 -1.98 23.31
CA ASP A 41 6.31 -0.64 23.59
C ASP A 41 5.30 -0.17 22.53
N ILE A 42 4.33 0.63 22.96
CA ILE A 42 3.19 1.07 22.16
C ILE A 42 3.60 1.86 20.90
N LEU A 43 4.67 2.65 20.97
CA LEU A 43 5.14 3.45 19.84
C LEU A 43 5.71 2.55 18.74
N PHE A 44 6.53 1.56 19.10
CA PHE A 44 7.06 0.58 18.15
C PHE A 44 5.97 -0.30 17.54
N ARG A 45 4.93 -0.64 18.32
CA ARG A 45 3.76 -1.38 17.82
C ARG A 45 3.02 -0.60 16.72
N TYR A 46 2.78 0.69 16.90
CA TYR A 46 2.11 1.51 15.88
C TYR A 46 2.98 1.69 14.63
N ILE A 47 4.27 1.99 14.81
CA ILE A 47 5.21 2.16 13.69
C ILE A 47 5.32 0.87 12.87
N GLY A 48 5.57 -0.26 13.54
CA GLY A 48 5.68 -1.54 12.86
C GLY A 48 4.37 -1.98 12.19
N ALA A 49 3.21 -1.73 12.81
CA ALA A 49 1.91 -2.02 12.22
C ALA A 49 1.66 -1.19 10.96
N PHE A 50 2.06 0.08 10.95
CA PHE A 50 1.99 0.92 9.75
C PHE A 50 2.86 0.36 8.62
N PHE A 51 4.15 0.09 8.89
CA PHE A 51 5.05 -0.47 7.88
C PHE A 51 4.62 -1.85 7.41
N PHE A 52 4.01 -2.66 8.27
CA PHE A 52 3.48 -3.97 7.89
C PHE A 52 2.24 -3.84 7.00
N ALA A 53 1.32 -2.92 7.26
CA ALA A 53 0.07 -2.77 6.52
C ALA A 53 0.26 -2.21 5.09
N VAL A 54 1.18 -1.25 4.93
CA VAL A 54 1.46 -0.57 3.65
C VAL A 54 1.70 -1.53 2.46
N PRO A 55 2.60 -2.53 2.53
CA PRO A 55 2.88 -3.41 1.39
C PRO A 55 1.67 -4.27 0.99
N PHE A 56 0.84 -4.71 1.94
CA PHE A 56 -0.37 -5.47 1.65
C PHE A 56 -1.44 -4.58 1.01
N MET A 57 -1.66 -3.39 1.57
CA MET A 57 -2.53 -2.37 0.97
C MET A 57 -2.12 -2.11 -0.48
N LEU A 58 -0.85 -1.80 -0.73
CA LEU A 58 -0.32 -1.55 -2.08
C LEU A 58 -0.53 -2.74 -3.01
N THR A 59 -0.41 -3.97 -2.49
CA THR A 59 -0.64 -5.19 -3.27
C THR A 59 -2.09 -5.31 -3.73
N ILE A 60 -3.05 -5.05 -2.84
CA ILE A 60 -4.47 -5.09 -3.17
C ILE A 60 -4.84 -3.98 -4.15
N LEU A 61 -4.37 -2.75 -3.92
CA LEU A 61 -4.63 -1.61 -4.82
C LEU A 61 -4.07 -1.86 -6.22
N HIS A 62 -2.84 -2.38 -6.30
CA HIS A 62 -2.23 -2.80 -7.55
C HIS A 62 -2.99 -3.93 -8.24
N GLY A 63 -3.45 -4.93 -7.48
CA GLY A 63 -4.28 -6.02 -7.96
C GLY A 63 -5.59 -5.51 -8.55
N HIS A 64 -6.27 -4.59 -7.86
CA HIS A 64 -7.49 -3.96 -8.33
C HIS A 64 -7.30 -3.24 -9.68
N VAL A 65 -6.25 -2.43 -9.83
CA VAL A 65 -5.92 -1.78 -11.11
C VAL A 65 -5.67 -2.81 -12.22
N THR A 66 -4.93 -3.87 -11.93
CA THR A 66 -4.62 -4.92 -12.91
C THR A 66 -5.88 -5.70 -13.33
N MET A 67 -6.82 -5.94 -12.41
CA MET A 67 -8.10 -6.55 -12.72
C MET A 67 -9.03 -5.63 -13.53
N ALA A 68 -9.02 -4.32 -13.23
CA ALA A 68 -9.91 -3.35 -13.87
C ALA A 68 -9.50 -2.93 -15.28
N LEU A 69 -8.20 -2.96 -15.62
CA LEU A 69 -7.66 -2.50 -16.92
C LEU A 69 -6.89 -3.57 -17.68
N GLY A 70 -6.59 -4.70 -17.05
CA GLY A 70 -5.69 -5.71 -17.58
C GLY A 70 -4.21 -5.32 -17.47
N SER A 71 -3.34 -6.32 -17.62
CA SER A 71 -1.89 -6.17 -17.49
C SER A 71 -1.27 -5.29 -18.59
N VAL A 72 -1.88 -5.21 -19.76
CA VAL A 72 -1.35 -4.48 -20.93
C VAL A 72 -1.63 -2.98 -20.82
N HIS A 73 -2.83 -2.59 -20.37
CA HIS A 73 -3.25 -1.18 -20.39
C HIS A 73 -2.91 -0.40 -19.10
N ARG A 74 -2.52 -1.09 -18.02
CA ARG A 74 -2.16 -0.46 -16.74
C ARG A 74 -1.04 0.58 -16.85
N HIS A 75 -0.14 0.45 -17.82
CA HIS A 75 0.94 1.40 -18.04
C HIS A 75 0.39 2.77 -18.43
N HIS A 76 -0.62 2.82 -19.32
CA HIS A 76 -1.30 4.06 -19.68
C HIS A 76 -2.00 4.72 -18.49
N TYR A 77 -2.56 3.93 -17.57
CA TYR A 77 -3.16 4.46 -16.34
C TYR A 77 -2.11 5.10 -15.41
N TYR A 78 -0.96 4.46 -15.23
CA TYR A 78 0.12 5.03 -14.41
C TYR A 78 0.76 6.25 -15.07
N ASP A 79 0.91 6.27 -16.39
CA ASP A 79 1.41 7.43 -17.13
C ASP A 79 0.43 8.60 -17.04
N TRP A 80 -0.88 8.36 -17.22
CA TRP A 80 -1.93 9.37 -17.03
C TRP A 80 -1.88 9.97 -15.63
N MET A 81 -1.72 9.12 -14.63
CA MET A 81 -1.67 9.53 -13.23
C MET A 81 -0.40 10.32 -12.87
N THR A 82 0.74 9.94 -13.45
CA THR A 82 2.05 10.53 -13.12
C THR A 82 2.34 11.79 -13.94
N ASN A 83 2.01 11.77 -15.23
CA ASN A 83 2.38 12.83 -16.17
C ASN A 83 1.26 13.86 -16.35
N GLU A 84 0.00 13.42 -16.39
CA GLU A 84 -1.12 14.35 -16.66
C GLU A 84 -1.73 14.91 -15.37
N LYS A 85 -1.88 14.10 -14.30
CA LYS A 85 -2.50 14.53 -13.04
C LYS A 85 -1.73 14.14 -11.77
N PRO A 86 -0.45 14.53 -11.65
CA PRO A 86 0.41 14.14 -10.53
C PRO A 86 -0.13 14.59 -9.17
N LEU A 87 -0.60 15.84 -9.08
CA LEU A 87 -0.98 16.46 -7.81
C LEU A 87 -2.36 16.02 -7.30
N THR A 88 -3.23 15.51 -8.18
CA THR A 88 -4.61 15.16 -7.82
C THR A 88 -4.81 13.66 -7.67
N PHE A 89 -4.32 12.87 -8.63
CA PHE A 89 -4.54 11.42 -8.65
C PHE A 89 -3.27 10.61 -8.39
N GLY A 90 -2.08 11.19 -8.65
CA GLY A 90 -0.79 10.50 -8.53
C GLY A 90 -0.05 10.61 -7.19
N LEU A 91 -0.51 11.45 -6.26
CA LEU A 91 0.24 11.78 -5.04
C LEU A 91 0.63 10.55 -4.19
N PHE A 92 -0.25 9.56 -4.08
CA PHE A 92 -0.04 8.32 -3.31
C PHE A 92 0.23 7.08 -4.16
N PHE A 93 0.21 7.22 -5.49
CA PHE A 93 0.13 6.09 -6.42
C PHE A 93 1.24 6.14 -7.48
N HIS A 94 2.40 6.70 -7.11
CA HIS A 94 3.58 6.71 -7.97
C HIS A 94 3.94 5.28 -8.45
N PRO A 95 4.41 5.10 -9.70
CA PRO A 95 4.87 3.81 -10.25
C PRO A 95 5.91 3.07 -9.40
N MET A 96 6.52 3.75 -8.42
CA MET A 96 7.47 3.16 -7.48
C MET A 96 6.79 2.21 -6.49
N PHE A 97 5.56 2.51 -6.05
CA PHE A 97 4.78 1.68 -5.13
C PHE A 97 4.33 0.34 -5.74
N VAL A 98 4.38 0.26 -7.07
CA VAL A 98 4.04 -0.94 -7.85
C VAL A 98 5.18 -1.96 -7.85
N ARG A 99 6.43 -1.53 -7.68
CA ARG A 99 7.59 -2.42 -7.74
C ARG A 99 7.53 -3.44 -6.60
N THR A 100 7.54 -4.72 -6.93
CA THR A 100 7.54 -5.81 -5.94
C THR A 100 8.72 -5.69 -4.97
N ARG A 101 9.89 -5.26 -5.46
CA ARG A 101 11.07 -5.01 -4.63
C ARG A 101 10.81 -3.98 -3.53
N PHE A 102 10.11 -2.89 -3.85
CA PHE A 102 9.78 -1.85 -2.88
C PHE A 102 8.86 -2.37 -1.77
N ARG A 103 7.79 -3.09 -2.14
CA ARG A 103 6.87 -3.72 -1.19
C ARG A 103 7.58 -4.73 -0.29
N LEU A 104 8.47 -5.55 -0.86
CA LEU A 104 9.28 -6.51 -0.10
C LEU A 104 10.25 -5.82 0.86
N ILE A 105 10.91 -4.73 0.45
CA ILE A 105 11.81 -3.98 1.34
C ILE A 105 11.03 -3.45 2.56
N ILE A 106 9.86 -2.86 2.35
CA ILE A 106 9.02 -2.36 3.45
C ILE A 106 8.58 -3.52 4.36
N LEU A 107 8.14 -4.64 3.79
CA LEU A 107 7.76 -5.81 4.56
C LEU A 107 8.93 -6.33 5.40
N MET A 108 10.13 -6.42 4.82
CA MET A 108 11.34 -6.81 5.53
C MET A 108 11.67 -5.85 6.67
N ILE A 109 11.54 -4.54 6.47
CA ILE A 109 11.71 -3.54 7.54
C ILE A 109 10.72 -3.80 8.68
N SER A 110 9.44 -4.07 8.37
CA SER A 110 8.44 -4.35 9.40
C SER A 110 8.75 -5.63 10.20
N VAL A 111 9.28 -6.66 9.53
CA VAL A 111 9.69 -7.91 10.17
C VAL A 111 10.93 -7.71 11.04
N LEU A 112 11.90 -6.91 10.59
CA LEU A 112 13.11 -6.58 11.36
C LEU A 112 12.82 -5.68 12.57
N LEU A 113 11.75 -4.87 12.52
CA LEU A 113 11.30 -4.10 13.67
C LEU A 113 10.78 -4.98 14.82
N LEU A 114 10.31 -6.21 14.55
CA LEU A 114 9.86 -7.12 15.61
C LEU A 114 10.98 -7.52 16.58
N PRO A 115 12.12 -8.11 16.13
CA PRO A 115 13.23 -8.45 17.02
C PRO A 115 13.91 -7.20 17.59
N ALA A 116 14.02 -6.10 16.83
CA ALA A 116 14.58 -4.86 17.35
C ALA A 116 13.72 -4.28 18.48
N GLY A 117 12.40 -4.21 18.29
CA GLY A 117 11.47 -3.74 19.31
C GLY A 117 11.42 -4.66 20.53
N TYR A 118 11.57 -5.98 20.34
CA TYR A 118 11.71 -6.93 21.45
C TYR A 118 12.99 -6.71 22.26
N LEU A 119 14.14 -6.50 21.59
CA LEU A 119 15.42 -6.29 22.27
C LEU A 119 15.52 -4.94 23.00
N ILE A 120 14.82 -3.90 22.51
CA ILE A 120 14.79 -2.56 23.11
C ILE A 120 13.74 -2.46 24.24
N GLY A 121 12.65 -3.23 24.13
CA GLY A 121 11.59 -3.30 25.14
C GLY A 121 11.89 -4.21 26.33
N LEU A 122 12.99 -4.98 26.26
CA LEU A 122 13.63 -5.71 27.37
C LEU A 122 14.58 -4.77 28.13
#